data_AF-A0A427AUJ8-F1
#
_entry.id   AF-A0A427AUJ8-F1
#
_cell.length_a   1.000
_cell.length_b   1.000
_cell.length_c   1.000
_cell.angle_alpha   90.00
_cell.angle_beta   90.00
_cell.angle_gamma   90.00
#
_symmetry.space_group_name_H-M   'P 1'
#
loop_
_entity.id
_entity.type
_entity.pdbx_description
1 polymer ?
#
loop_
_entity_poly.entity_id
_entity_poly.type
_entity_poly.pdbx_seq_one_letter_code
_entity_poly.pdbx_strand_id
1 'polypeptide(L)'
;QREKSLVVNAEGEIVDGERRGINHQWRRQREKAHAMVGSRGRVQVLRYLRYCISNSTVDSMLRSRAALISGRILSSSDAYAAVDISSVTALLAATDERLKVLGGQNTDEYESELEALGLIGSSKLAFLRVRQHYDYRFMSLRFLSSQGAALLLSSSPVARHVIESAFDRHSRGKQLAGLHALASICGVDRPEDKMLLDNKAEENLRLLIYTAASNTSKLNPSVIGLTGSNSLGTTTGTRNKIGIFSHENVSLHCKLQGYRLISGLVVRPWCLMEICLNQEVVTIVTDAKIETAKNGLFLSTKTIITFIQLCMDARHHCCTAISTTLSSSNLLQDAAVARTAAKLQEAVRRGPYVTKGHVEAQPVVMTAERF
;
A
#
# COMPACT_ATOMS: atom_id res chain seq x y z
N GLN A 1 -16.81 42.73 -20.75
CA GLN A 1 -17.91 43.22 -21.62
C GLN A 1 -17.88 42.46 -22.93
N ARG A 2 -18.84 41.56 -23.14
CA ARG A 2 -19.41 41.17 -24.45
C ARG A 2 -20.65 40.33 -24.15
N GLU A 3 -21.80 40.90 -24.45
CA GLU A 3 -23.13 40.29 -24.31
C GLU A 3 -23.23 39.01 -25.15
N LYS A 4 -23.92 38.01 -24.61
CA LYS A 4 -24.35 36.83 -25.37
C LYS A 4 -25.69 37.18 -26.03
N SER A 5 -25.68 37.39 -27.34
CA SER A 5 -26.89 37.36 -28.16
C SER A 5 -27.22 35.90 -28.47
N LEU A 6 -28.31 35.39 -27.88
CA LEU A 6 -28.94 34.14 -28.29
C LEU A 6 -29.82 34.45 -29.51
N VAL A 7 -29.42 33.97 -30.68
CA VAL A 7 -30.27 33.98 -31.88
C VAL A 7 -31.10 32.71 -31.85
N VAL A 8 -32.42 32.86 -31.77
CA VAL A 8 -33.43 31.79 -31.86
C VAL A 8 -34.08 31.91 -33.23
N ASN A 9 -34.11 30.82 -34.01
CA ASN A 9 -34.89 30.74 -35.23
C ASN A 9 -36.32 30.24 -34.96
N ALA A 10 -37.20 30.44 -35.93
CA ALA A 10 -38.66 30.40 -35.78
C ALA A 10 -39.30 29.02 -35.47
N GLU A 11 -38.52 27.99 -35.13
CA GLU A 11 -39.04 26.66 -34.78
C GLU A 11 -38.55 26.12 -33.42
N GLY A 12 -37.84 26.93 -32.63
CA GLY A 12 -37.64 26.62 -31.20
C GLY A 12 -36.71 25.44 -30.88
N GLU A 13 -35.84 25.01 -31.80
CA GLU A 13 -34.78 24.04 -31.51
C GLU A 13 -33.41 24.72 -31.27
N ILE A 14 -32.77 24.39 -30.14
CA ILE A 14 -31.40 24.80 -29.83
C ILE A 14 -30.44 23.84 -30.57
N VAL A 15 -29.78 24.33 -31.63
CA VAL A 15 -28.81 23.55 -32.40
C VAL A 15 -27.49 23.41 -31.62
N ASP A 16 -27.27 22.24 -30.99
CA ASP A 16 -26.06 21.90 -30.21
C ASP A 16 -24.90 21.40 -31.12
N GLY A 17 -24.51 22.21 -32.11
CA GLY A 17 -23.44 21.91 -33.06
C GLY A 17 -22.03 22.22 -32.54
N GLU A 18 -21.88 23.26 -31.71
CA GLU A 18 -20.57 23.73 -31.25
C GLU A 18 -19.95 22.87 -30.13
N ARG A 19 -20.75 22.16 -29.32
CA ARG A 19 -20.20 21.33 -28.22
C ARG A 19 -19.34 20.16 -28.70
N ARG A 20 -19.59 19.61 -29.89
CA ARG A 20 -18.82 18.47 -30.42
C ARG A 20 -17.46 18.89 -31.00
N GLY A 21 -17.38 20.02 -31.68
CA GLY A 21 -16.12 20.58 -32.20
C GLY A 21 -15.18 21.03 -31.09
N ILE A 22 -15.74 21.70 -30.06
CA ILE A 22 -15.00 22.17 -28.90
C ILE A 22 -14.41 20.99 -28.10
N ASN A 23 -15.16 19.91 -27.87
CA ASN A 23 -14.64 18.73 -27.16
C ASN A 23 -13.48 18.04 -27.88
N HIS A 24 -13.52 17.93 -29.21
CA HIS A 24 -12.41 17.36 -29.98
C HIS A 24 -11.17 18.27 -29.99
N GLN A 25 -11.35 19.58 -30.01
CA GLN A 25 -10.26 20.55 -29.97
C GLN A 25 -9.61 20.61 -28.58
N TRP A 26 -10.39 20.54 -27.50
CA TRP A 26 -9.87 20.41 -26.14
C TRP A 26 -9.14 19.09 -25.90
N ARG A 27 -9.64 17.98 -26.47
CA ARG A 27 -8.97 16.68 -26.38
C ARG A 27 -7.62 16.69 -27.11
N ARG A 28 -7.55 17.26 -28.32
CA ARG A 28 -6.28 17.45 -29.06
C ARG A 28 -5.35 18.45 -28.38
N GLN A 29 -5.85 19.53 -27.78
CA GLN A 29 -5.01 20.48 -27.04
C GLN A 29 -4.48 19.89 -25.73
N ARG A 30 -5.26 19.04 -25.06
CA ARG A 30 -4.84 18.30 -23.87
C ARG A 30 -3.83 17.21 -24.21
N GLU A 31 -4.03 16.48 -25.30
CA GLU A 31 -3.04 15.53 -25.84
C GLU A 31 -1.76 16.23 -26.30
N LYS A 32 -1.86 17.42 -26.93
CA LYS A 32 -0.71 18.27 -27.27
C LYS A 32 -0.01 18.85 -26.03
N ALA A 33 -0.74 19.23 -24.98
CA ALA A 33 -0.16 19.72 -23.73
C ALA A 33 0.53 18.59 -22.94
N HIS A 34 -0.05 17.39 -22.93
CA HIS A 34 0.59 16.18 -22.39
C HIS A 34 1.82 15.77 -23.21
N ALA A 35 1.80 15.98 -24.54
CA ALA A 35 2.95 15.75 -25.42
C ALA A 35 4.02 16.86 -25.34
N MET A 36 3.63 18.11 -25.01
CA MET A 36 4.55 19.26 -24.90
C MET A 36 5.34 19.29 -23.60
N VAL A 37 4.92 18.58 -22.55
CA VAL A 37 5.85 18.21 -21.46
C VAL A 37 6.66 17.00 -21.92
N GLY A 38 7.51 17.23 -22.95
CA GLY A 38 8.47 16.23 -23.41
C GLY A 38 9.42 15.81 -22.29
N SER A 39 10.20 14.75 -22.51
CA SER A 39 11.23 14.24 -21.58
C SER A 39 12.07 15.35 -20.94
N ARG A 40 12.45 16.35 -21.75
CA ARG A 40 13.22 17.54 -21.31
C ARG A 40 12.48 18.38 -20.26
N GLY A 41 11.16 18.50 -20.33
CA GLY A 41 10.34 19.20 -19.33
C GLY A 41 10.26 18.45 -18.01
N ARG A 42 10.10 17.11 -18.04
CA ARG A 42 10.05 16.27 -16.82
C ARG A 42 11.36 16.31 -16.04
N VAL A 43 12.50 16.26 -16.73
CA VAL A 43 13.82 16.37 -16.10
C VAL A 43 14.01 17.72 -15.42
N GLN A 44 13.62 18.83 -16.07
CA GLN A 44 13.74 20.16 -15.46
C GLN A 44 12.83 20.34 -14.24
N VAL A 45 11.60 19.83 -14.32
CA VAL A 45 10.67 19.83 -13.19
C VAL A 45 11.26 19.03 -12.02
N LEU A 46 11.78 17.82 -12.25
CA LEU A 46 12.40 17.03 -11.18
C LEU A 46 13.63 17.72 -10.57
N ARG A 47 14.44 18.43 -11.37
CA ARG A 47 15.56 19.22 -10.84
C ARG A 47 15.09 20.35 -9.92
N TYR A 48 14.01 21.04 -10.29
CA TYR A 48 13.41 22.08 -9.45
C TYR A 48 12.81 21.50 -8.15
N LEU A 49 12.07 20.39 -8.25
CA LEU A 49 11.49 19.72 -7.09
C LEU A 49 12.57 19.23 -6.12
N ARG A 50 13.67 18.66 -6.65
CA ARG A 50 14.85 18.31 -5.85
C ARG A 50 15.41 19.53 -5.12
N TYR A 51 15.56 20.67 -5.80
CA TYR A 51 16.02 21.91 -5.16
C TYR A 51 15.09 22.32 -4.01
N CYS A 52 13.77 22.24 -4.20
CA CYS A 52 12.81 22.52 -3.13
C CYS A 52 13.01 21.59 -1.93
N ILE A 53 13.11 20.27 -2.15
CA ILE A 53 13.28 19.26 -1.09
C ILE A 53 14.57 19.48 -0.30
N SER A 54 15.68 19.74 -0.98
CA SER A 54 16.99 19.95 -0.33
C SER A 54 17.12 21.30 0.38
N ASN A 55 16.27 22.29 0.07
CA ASN A 55 16.41 23.63 0.60
C ASN A 55 15.65 23.81 1.93
N SER A 56 16.40 23.96 3.03
CA SER A 56 15.83 24.19 4.37
C SER A 56 15.10 25.52 4.50
N THR A 57 15.37 26.51 3.63
CA THR A 57 14.68 27.82 3.64
C THR A 57 13.29 27.76 2.99
N VAL A 58 12.99 26.71 2.23
CA VAL A 58 11.65 26.49 1.66
C VAL A 58 10.68 26.11 2.79
N ASP A 59 9.42 26.49 2.69
CA ASP A 59 8.44 26.07 3.70
C ASP A 59 8.25 24.54 3.69
N SER A 60 8.04 23.95 4.87
CA SER A 60 7.88 22.50 5.00
C SER A 60 6.70 21.93 4.21
N MET A 61 5.59 22.66 4.11
CA MET A 61 4.44 22.24 3.30
C MET A 61 4.81 22.22 1.81
N LEU A 62 5.62 23.17 1.35
CA LEU A 62 6.10 23.20 -0.04
C LEU A 62 7.07 22.06 -0.32
N ARG A 63 7.94 21.70 0.64
CA ARG A 63 8.80 20.51 0.52
C ARG A 63 7.99 19.22 0.44
N SER A 64 7.03 19.02 1.35
CA SER A 64 6.11 17.88 1.31
C SER A 64 5.40 17.75 -0.04
N ARG A 65 4.89 18.87 -0.57
CA ARG A 65 4.25 18.88 -1.89
C ARG A 65 5.24 18.57 -3.01
N ALA A 66 6.46 19.09 -2.94
CA ALA A 66 7.49 18.80 -3.93
C ALA A 66 7.86 17.32 -3.96
N ALA A 67 7.98 16.68 -2.79
CA ALA A 67 8.19 15.24 -2.67
C ALA A 67 7.05 14.44 -3.31
N LEU A 68 5.80 14.73 -2.92
CA LEU A 68 4.63 14.04 -3.45
C LEU A 68 4.47 14.21 -4.96
N ILE A 69 4.74 15.41 -5.50
CA ILE A 69 4.71 15.65 -6.95
C ILE A 69 5.81 14.81 -7.64
N SER A 70 7.01 14.76 -7.07
CA SER A 70 8.11 13.95 -7.60
C SER A 70 7.75 12.47 -7.63
N GLY A 71 7.17 11.95 -6.54
CA GLY A 71 6.69 10.57 -6.48
C GLY A 71 5.64 10.26 -7.52
N ARG A 72 4.68 11.16 -7.77
CA ARG A 72 3.66 11.00 -8.82
C ARG A 72 4.24 11.01 -10.23
N ILE A 73 5.22 11.88 -10.50
CA ILE A 73 5.91 11.92 -11.79
C ILE A 73 6.61 10.59 -12.04
N LEU A 74 7.30 10.05 -11.03
CA LEU A 74 8.08 8.82 -11.14
C LEU A 74 7.24 7.54 -11.07
N SER A 75 6.04 7.59 -10.51
CA SER A 75 5.07 6.48 -10.53
C SER A 75 4.48 6.21 -11.92
N SER A 76 4.61 7.16 -12.86
CA SER A 76 4.09 7.02 -14.21
C SER A 76 4.84 5.93 -15.00
N SER A 77 4.11 5.16 -15.82
CA SER A 77 4.65 3.99 -16.52
C SER A 77 5.77 4.33 -17.53
N ASP A 78 5.77 5.56 -18.06
CA ASP A 78 6.79 6.07 -19.00
C ASP A 78 7.85 6.95 -18.31
N ALA A 79 7.81 7.11 -16.99
CA ALA A 79 8.70 8.00 -16.24
C ALA A 79 10.17 7.73 -16.56
N TYR A 80 10.57 6.46 -16.49
CA TYR A 80 11.96 6.03 -16.64
C TYR A 80 12.45 5.96 -18.08
N ALA A 81 11.55 6.09 -19.07
CA ALA A 81 11.93 6.32 -20.46
C ALA A 81 12.19 7.81 -20.73
N ALA A 82 11.53 8.70 -19.97
CA ALA A 82 11.58 10.15 -20.16
C ALA A 82 12.59 10.86 -19.23
N VAL A 83 13.00 10.22 -18.15
CA VAL A 83 13.87 10.79 -17.11
C VAL A 83 15.13 9.94 -16.98
N ASP A 84 16.28 10.61 -16.95
CA ASP A 84 17.57 9.94 -16.75
C ASP A 84 17.72 9.39 -15.32
N ILE A 85 18.34 8.21 -15.21
CA ILE A 85 18.54 7.51 -13.94
C ILE A 85 19.34 8.39 -12.96
N SER A 86 20.32 9.16 -13.42
CA SER A 86 21.10 10.04 -12.53
C SER A 86 20.24 11.13 -11.87
N SER A 87 19.19 11.61 -12.56
CA SER A 87 18.26 12.60 -12.02
C SER A 87 17.39 12.00 -10.92
N VAL A 88 16.96 10.75 -11.10
CA VAL A 88 16.21 10.01 -10.08
C VAL A 88 17.11 9.73 -8.88
N THR A 89 18.33 9.24 -9.08
CA THR A 89 19.29 8.97 -7.99
C THR A 89 19.61 10.24 -7.21
N ALA A 90 19.80 11.38 -7.87
CA ALA A 90 20.05 12.66 -7.20
C ALA A 90 18.83 13.15 -6.40
N LEU A 91 17.60 12.88 -6.86
CA LEU A 91 16.38 13.13 -6.08
C LEU A 91 16.32 12.24 -4.85
N LEU A 92 16.57 10.93 -5.01
CA LEU A 92 16.54 9.98 -3.89
C LEU A 92 17.60 10.31 -2.82
N ALA A 93 18.78 10.78 -3.23
CA ALA A 93 19.81 11.26 -2.31
C ALA A 93 19.37 12.54 -1.57
N ALA A 94 18.72 13.48 -2.26
CA ALA A 94 18.17 14.68 -1.64
C ALA A 94 17.09 14.35 -0.60
N THR A 95 16.19 13.40 -0.90
CA THR A 95 15.17 12.91 0.04
C THR A 95 15.82 12.17 1.22
N ASP A 96 16.85 11.35 1.00
CA ASP A 96 17.59 10.67 2.08
C ASP A 96 18.20 11.67 3.07
N GLU A 97 18.94 12.67 2.57
CA GLU A 97 19.49 13.73 3.41
C GLU A 97 18.39 14.50 4.15
N ARG A 98 17.25 14.75 3.49
CA ARG A 98 16.13 15.42 4.15
C ARG A 98 15.52 14.58 5.27
N LEU A 99 15.32 13.29 5.05
CA LEU A 99 14.79 12.36 6.06
C LEU A 99 15.72 12.21 7.27
N LYS A 100 17.04 12.25 7.07
CA LYS A 100 18.02 12.30 8.18
C LYS A 100 17.83 13.54 9.06
N VAL A 101 17.65 14.71 8.44
CA VAL A 101 17.41 15.97 9.16
C VAL A 101 16.07 15.95 9.90
N LEU A 102 15.04 15.35 9.31
CA LEU A 102 13.70 15.22 9.90
C LEU A 102 13.60 14.14 10.99
N GLY A 103 14.69 13.45 11.35
CA GLY A 103 14.74 12.26 12.22
C GLY A 103 14.01 12.32 13.57
N GLY A 104 13.55 13.49 14.01
CA GLY A 104 12.56 13.67 15.09
C GLY A 104 11.74 14.95 14.99
N GLN A 105 11.84 15.68 13.87
CA GLN A 105 11.27 17.01 13.67
C GLN A 105 10.29 16.96 12.49
N ASN A 106 9.17 17.70 12.60
CA ASN A 106 8.19 17.87 11.53
C ASN A 106 7.67 16.54 10.92
N THR A 107 6.88 15.82 11.73
CA THR A 107 6.32 14.51 11.38
C THR A 107 5.54 14.52 10.06
N ASP A 108 4.79 15.58 9.77
CA ASP A 108 3.97 15.68 8.55
C ASP A 108 4.83 15.70 7.28
N GLU A 109 5.98 16.38 7.34
CA GLU A 109 6.95 16.40 6.24
C GLU A 109 7.59 15.02 6.06
N TYR A 110 7.96 14.37 7.16
CA TYR A 110 8.52 13.01 7.14
C TYR A 110 7.54 12.00 6.54
N GLU A 111 6.27 12.04 6.94
CA GLU A 111 5.21 11.18 6.41
C GLU A 111 4.99 11.41 4.90
N SER A 112 5.04 12.68 4.46
CA SER A 112 4.89 13.04 3.04
C SER A 112 6.06 12.52 2.18
N GLU A 113 7.29 12.58 2.69
CA GLU A 113 8.47 12.01 2.03
C GLU A 113 8.36 10.48 1.93
N LEU A 114 7.93 9.79 3.01
CA LEU A 114 7.68 8.35 2.97
C LEU A 114 6.59 8.00 1.94
N GLU A 115 5.48 8.74 1.89
CA GLU A 115 4.43 8.54 0.90
C GLU A 115 4.97 8.73 -0.53
N ALA A 116 5.80 9.75 -0.75
CA ALA A 116 6.45 9.96 -2.04
C ALA A 116 7.32 8.78 -2.48
N LEU A 117 8.09 8.18 -1.56
CA LEU A 117 8.87 6.97 -1.83
C LEU A 117 7.96 5.77 -2.14
N GLY A 118 6.84 5.65 -1.43
CA GLY A 118 5.79 4.68 -1.73
C GLY A 118 5.24 4.85 -3.14
N LEU A 119 5.00 6.09 -3.59
CA LEU A 119 4.57 6.39 -4.94
C LEU A 119 5.62 5.99 -5.99
N ILE A 120 6.92 6.26 -5.74
CA ILE A 120 8.02 5.82 -6.61
C ILE A 120 8.08 4.29 -6.70
N GLY A 121 7.90 3.60 -5.58
CA GLY A 121 7.87 2.13 -5.53
C GLY A 121 6.63 1.54 -6.18
N SER A 122 5.53 2.29 -6.17
CA SER A 122 4.28 1.92 -6.84
C SER A 122 4.37 2.21 -8.33
N SER A 123 4.03 1.22 -9.14
CA SER A 123 3.61 1.48 -10.51
C SER A 123 2.10 1.72 -10.41
N LYS A 124 1.62 2.95 -10.54
CA LYS A 124 0.16 3.17 -10.69
C LYS A 124 -0.10 3.70 -12.08
N LEU A 125 -0.98 2.99 -12.81
CA LEU A 125 -1.75 3.65 -13.86
C LEU A 125 -2.58 4.73 -13.16
N ALA A 126 -2.58 5.95 -13.68
CA ALA A 126 -3.42 7.03 -13.19
C ALA A 126 -4.88 6.55 -13.10
N PHE A 127 -5.39 6.40 -11.88
CA PHE A 127 -6.78 6.04 -11.65
C PHE A 127 -7.64 7.23 -12.07
N LEU A 128 -8.29 7.14 -13.24
CA LEU A 128 -9.50 7.92 -13.49
C LEU A 128 -10.54 7.41 -12.48
N ARG A 129 -10.72 8.16 -11.40
CA ARG A 129 -11.79 7.95 -10.43
C ARG A 129 -13.14 8.25 -11.10
N VAL A 130 -13.63 7.34 -11.95
CA VAL A 130 -15.03 7.38 -12.41
C VAL A 130 -15.84 6.68 -11.34
N ARG A 131 -16.61 7.48 -10.61
CA ARG A 131 -17.64 6.97 -9.71
C ARG A 131 -18.81 6.53 -10.58
N GLN A 132 -18.90 5.25 -10.90
CA GLN A 132 -20.16 4.62 -11.31
C GLN A 132 -20.43 3.35 -10.52
N HIS A 133 -21.72 3.11 -10.36
CA HIS A 133 -22.38 2.15 -9.47
C HIS A 133 -21.74 0.76 -9.44
N TYR A 134 -21.54 0.25 -8.21
CA TYR A 134 -21.52 -1.17 -7.81
C TYR A 134 -21.13 -2.21 -8.87
N ASP A 135 -19.93 -2.13 -9.44
CA ASP A 135 -19.22 -3.30 -9.98
C ASP A 135 -17.71 -2.99 -10.05
N TYR A 136 -16.91 -3.62 -9.18
CA TYR A 136 -15.45 -3.46 -9.16
C TYR A 136 -14.81 -4.37 -10.21
N ARG A 137 -14.86 -3.99 -11.49
CA ARG A 137 -14.04 -4.63 -12.52
C ARG A 137 -12.75 -3.83 -12.75
N PHE A 138 -11.65 -4.39 -12.28
CA PHE A 138 -10.28 -3.94 -12.54
C PHE A 138 -9.94 -4.10 -14.04
N MET A 139 -10.25 -3.11 -14.87
CA MET A 139 -9.68 -3.03 -16.22
C MET A 139 -8.28 -2.41 -16.14
N SER A 140 -7.28 -3.28 -16.05
CA SER A 140 -5.85 -2.93 -16.03
C SER A 140 -5.33 -2.82 -17.47
N LEU A 141 -5.08 -1.60 -17.96
CA LEU A 141 -4.28 -1.40 -19.17
C LEU A 141 -2.81 -1.51 -18.78
N ARG A 142 -2.16 -2.57 -19.29
CA ARG A 142 -0.84 -3.06 -18.91
C ARG A 142 0.27 -2.12 -19.36
N PHE A 143 0.87 -1.37 -18.43
CA PHE A 143 2.31 -1.11 -18.33
C PHE A 143 2.63 -0.66 -16.90
N LEU A 144 3.17 -1.55 -16.07
CA LEU A 144 3.52 -1.28 -14.68
C LEU A 144 5.00 -1.63 -14.49
N SER A 145 5.81 -0.63 -14.15
CA SER A 145 7.28 -0.73 -14.06
C SER A 145 7.75 -0.93 -12.62
N SER A 146 8.50 -2.01 -12.37
CA SER A 146 9.18 -2.25 -11.09
C SER A 146 10.46 -1.40 -10.92
N GLN A 147 10.84 -0.63 -11.94
CA GLN A 147 12.10 0.12 -11.99
C GLN A 147 12.25 1.09 -10.82
N GLY A 148 11.18 1.77 -10.40
CA GLY A 148 11.23 2.70 -9.26
C GLY A 148 11.56 2.02 -7.94
N ALA A 149 10.91 0.89 -7.66
CA ALA A 149 11.22 0.08 -6.48
C ALA A 149 12.65 -0.47 -6.52
N ALA A 150 13.10 -0.96 -7.69
CA ALA A 150 14.47 -1.42 -7.87
C ALA A 150 15.51 -0.32 -7.62
N LEU A 151 15.27 0.90 -8.11
CA LEU A 151 16.15 2.05 -7.89
C LEU A 151 16.19 2.48 -6.42
N LEU A 152 15.03 2.51 -5.74
CA LEU A 152 14.95 2.79 -4.30
C LEU A 152 15.80 1.84 -3.47
N LEU A 153 15.80 0.54 -3.82
CA LEU A 153 16.53 -0.50 -3.09
C LEU A 153 17.99 -0.65 -3.51
N SER A 154 18.36 -0.22 -4.73
CA SER A 154 19.70 -0.45 -5.29
C SER A 154 20.59 0.79 -5.36
N SER A 155 20.01 2.00 -5.33
CA SER A 155 20.74 3.23 -5.68
C SER A 155 20.87 4.24 -4.54
N SER A 156 20.13 4.07 -3.44
CA SER A 156 20.14 5.02 -2.32
C SER A 156 19.82 4.30 -1.00
N PRO A 157 20.39 4.71 0.14
CA PRO A 157 20.01 4.20 1.46
C PRO A 157 18.61 4.66 1.89
N VAL A 158 17.91 5.46 1.09
CA VAL A 158 16.58 6.02 1.39
C VAL A 158 15.53 4.96 1.74
N ALA A 159 15.61 3.76 1.14
CA ALA A 159 14.69 2.66 1.44
C ALA A 159 14.79 2.18 2.91
N ARG A 160 15.95 2.37 3.55
CA ARG A 160 16.15 2.09 4.98
C ARG A 160 15.19 2.91 5.84
N HIS A 161 14.98 4.18 5.53
CA HIS A 161 14.05 5.05 6.28
C HIS A 161 12.60 4.55 6.19
N VAL A 162 12.18 4.05 5.03
CA VAL A 162 10.84 3.45 4.85
C VAL A 162 10.68 2.22 5.74
N ILE A 163 11.68 1.34 5.74
CA ILE A 163 11.65 0.07 6.48
C ILE A 163 11.74 0.34 7.99
N GLU A 164 12.69 1.16 8.44
CA GLU A 164 12.81 1.55 9.85
C GLU A 164 11.52 2.18 10.37
N SER A 165 10.90 3.07 9.58
CA SER A 165 9.63 3.69 9.96
C SER A 165 8.50 2.68 10.04
N ALA A 166 8.41 1.73 9.10
CA ALA A 166 7.39 0.67 9.13
C ALA A 166 7.46 -0.20 10.40
N PHE A 167 8.67 -0.37 10.95
CA PHE A 167 8.91 -1.14 12.18
C PHE A 167 9.02 -0.28 13.45
N ASP A 168 9.08 1.05 13.34
CA ASP A 168 9.07 1.96 14.48
C ASP A 168 7.67 2.02 15.12
N ARG A 169 7.60 1.68 16.41
CA ARG A 169 6.36 1.62 17.18
C ARG A 169 6.07 2.92 17.95
N HIS A 170 6.98 3.88 17.94
CA HIS A 170 6.85 5.11 18.73
C HIS A 170 6.08 6.22 17.98
N SER A 171 6.14 6.23 16.65
CA SER A 171 5.47 7.25 15.83
C SER A 171 4.42 6.62 14.92
N ARG A 172 3.15 6.56 15.38
CA ARG A 172 2.06 5.88 14.66
C ARG A 172 1.82 6.40 13.24
N GLY A 173 1.98 7.70 13.00
CA GLY A 173 1.82 8.29 11.68
C GLY A 173 2.96 7.92 10.72
N LYS A 174 4.22 8.04 11.18
CA LYS A 174 5.40 7.54 10.44
C LYS A 174 5.32 6.04 10.18
N GLN A 175 4.85 5.26 11.15
CA GLN A 175 4.65 3.82 11.00
C GLN A 175 3.64 3.51 9.91
N LEU A 176 2.50 4.21 9.91
CA LEU A 176 1.47 4.04 8.90
C LEU A 176 2.00 4.38 7.49
N ALA A 177 2.67 5.53 7.36
CA ALA A 177 3.27 5.96 6.10
C ALA A 177 4.36 4.99 5.62
N GLY A 178 5.21 4.50 6.54
CA GLY A 178 6.26 3.52 6.28
C GLY A 178 5.68 2.18 5.82
N LEU A 179 4.67 1.64 6.51
CA LEU A 179 3.98 0.41 6.09
C LEU A 179 3.33 0.56 4.71
N HIS A 180 2.68 1.70 4.45
CA HIS A 180 2.07 1.98 3.16
C HIS A 180 3.10 2.02 2.02
N ALA A 181 4.20 2.73 2.25
CA ALA A 181 5.29 2.86 1.28
C ALA A 181 6.00 1.52 1.05
N LEU A 182 6.29 0.77 2.12
CA LEU A 182 6.93 -0.53 2.03
C LEU A 182 6.07 -1.55 1.27
N ALA A 183 4.76 -1.58 1.53
CA ALA A 183 3.84 -2.45 0.78
C ALA A 183 3.86 -2.14 -0.73
N SER A 184 3.93 -0.85 -1.06
CA SER A 184 4.01 -0.37 -2.45
C SER A 184 5.32 -0.78 -3.12
N ILE A 185 6.46 -0.62 -2.43
CA ILE A 185 7.79 -1.06 -2.89
C ILE A 185 7.82 -2.58 -3.12
N CYS A 186 7.24 -3.36 -2.19
CA CYS A 186 7.13 -4.81 -2.29
C CYS A 186 6.25 -5.29 -3.45
N GLY A 187 5.45 -4.39 -4.03
CA GLY A 187 4.69 -4.63 -5.24
C GLY A 187 3.23 -4.99 -5.03
N VAL A 188 2.62 -4.72 -3.87
CA VAL A 188 1.21 -5.05 -3.63
C VAL A 188 0.24 -4.42 -4.65
N ASP A 189 0.65 -3.31 -5.26
CA ASP A 189 -0.14 -2.61 -6.29
C ASP A 189 0.26 -3.03 -7.73
N ARG A 190 1.24 -3.93 -7.90
CA ARG A 190 1.68 -4.48 -9.19
C ARG A 190 0.94 -5.80 -9.46
N PRO A 191 0.77 -6.21 -10.73
CA PRO A 191 0.20 -7.52 -11.04
C PRO A 191 1.15 -8.61 -10.54
N GLU A 192 0.60 -9.79 -10.22
CA GLU A 192 1.32 -10.90 -9.58
C GLU A 192 2.63 -11.27 -10.31
N ASP A 193 2.63 -11.25 -11.65
CA ASP A 193 3.79 -11.55 -12.49
C ASP A 193 4.89 -10.46 -12.47
N LYS A 194 4.62 -9.29 -11.88
CA LYS A 194 5.54 -8.14 -11.76
C LYS A 194 5.78 -7.71 -10.32
N MET A 195 5.35 -8.50 -9.32
CA MET A 195 5.60 -8.18 -7.92
C MET A 195 7.08 -8.32 -7.56
N LEU A 196 7.77 -9.31 -8.13
CA LEU A 196 9.19 -9.57 -7.92
C LEU A 196 10.06 -8.50 -8.61
N LEU A 197 11.11 -8.10 -7.90
CA LEU A 197 12.14 -7.18 -8.37
C LEU A 197 13.32 -7.96 -8.98
N ASP A 198 14.33 -7.25 -9.48
CA ASP A 198 15.59 -7.87 -9.86
C ASP A 198 16.33 -8.45 -8.64
N ASN A 199 17.25 -9.39 -8.90
CA ASN A 199 17.96 -10.13 -7.84
C ASN A 199 18.69 -9.22 -6.84
N LYS A 200 19.24 -8.10 -7.29
CA LYS A 200 19.98 -7.16 -6.42
C LYS A 200 19.02 -6.41 -5.51
N ALA A 201 17.91 -5.90 -6.06
CA ALA A 201 16.88 -5.21 -5.31
C ALA A 201 16.17 -6.15 -4.31
N GLU A 202 15.89 -7.39 -4.69
CA GLU A 202 15.30 -8.40 -3.79
C GLU A 202 16.22 -8.74 -2.62
N GLU A 203 17.52 -8.91 -2.87
CA GLU A 203 18.49 -9.18 -1.80
C GLU A 203 18.62 -7.99 -0.84
N ASN A 204 18.66 -6.77 -1.37
CA ASN A 204 18.70 -5.56 -0.55
C ASN A 204 17.42 -5.38 0.28
N LEU A 205 16.25 -5.67 -0.29
CA LEU A 205 14.98 -5.65 0.44
C LEU A 205 15.00 -6.63 1.61
N ARG A 206 15.45 -7.87 1.37
CA ARG A 206 15.60 -8.91 2.38
C ARG A 206 16.55 -8.46 3.50
N LEU A 207 17.75 -7.98 3.14
CA LEU A 207 18.75 -7.52 4.09
C LEU A 207 18.25 -6.37 4.97
N LEU A 208 17.61 -5.36 4.36
CA LEU A 208 17.11 -4.20 5.09
C LEU A 208 15.98 -4.58 6.06
N ILE A 209 15.07 -5.46 5.65
CA ILE A 209 13.98 -5.96 6.51
C ILE A 209 14.56 -6.71 7.71
N TYR A 210 15.49 -7.66 7.50
CA TYR A 210 16.10 -8.40 8.61
C TYR A 210 16.96 -7.51 9.51
N THR A 211 17.63 -6.51 8.95
CA THR A 211 18.43 -5.55 9.73
C THR A 211 17.53 -4.66 10.60
N ALA A 212 16.44 -4.13 10.05
CA ALA A 212 15.48 -3.36 10.83
C ALA A 212 14.84 -4.21 11.93
N ALA A 213 14.49 -5.46 11.60
CA ALA A 213 14.01 -6.44 12.55
C ALA A 213 14.98 -6.67 13.72
N SER A 214 16.27 -6.91 13.45
CA SER A 214 17.28 -7.16 14.49
C SER A 214 17.53 -5.95 15.39
N ASN A 215 17.40 -4.73 14.87
CA ASN A 215 17.69 -3.50 15.61
C ASN A 215 16.54 -3.07 16.55
N THR A 216 15.36 -3.67 16.43
CA THR A 216 14.24 -3.35 17.30
C THR A 216 14.32 -4.13 18.62
N SER A 217 14.72 -3.47 19.71
CA SER A 217 14.98 -4.06 21.04
C SER A 217 13.78 -4.74 21.76
N LYS A 218 12.60 -4.79 21.13
CA LYS A 218 11.39 -5.51 21.61
C LYS A 218 10.97 -6.65 20.69
N LEU A 219 11.83 -7.02 19.76
CA LEU A 219 11.62 -8.13 18.85
C LEU A 219 12.76 -9.12 19.07
N ASN A 220 12.39 -10.34 19.51
CA ASN A 220 13.28 -11.48 19.30
C ASN A 220 13.66 -11.54 17.81
N PRO A 221 14.84 -12.06 17.43
CA PRO A 221 15.36 -12.12 16.05
C PRO A 221 14.42 -12.74 14.99
N SER A 222 13.28 -13.25 15.42
CA SER A 222 12.15 -13.78 14.67
C SER A 222 11.05 -12.75 14.41
N VAL A 223 11.39 -11.61 13.80
CA VAL A 223 10.37 -10.64 13.30
C VAL A 223 9.66 -11.19 12.07
N ILE A 224 10.30 -12.10 11.37
CA ILE A 224 9.67 -12.95 10.37
C ILE A 224 10.03 -14.42 10.70
N GLY A 225 11.26 -14.71 11.19
CA GLY A 225 11.66 -15.97 11.82
C GLY A 225 12.29 -17.02 10.90
N LEU A 226 13.53 -16.82 10.45
CA LEU A 226 14.39 -17.93 10.04
C LEU A 226 15.19 -18.49 11.24
N THR A 227 15.06 -19.80 11.39
CA THR A 227 15.96 -20.68 12.12
C THR A 227 17.42 -20.41 11.75
N GLY A 228 18.21 -20.02 12.74
CA GLY A 228 19.66 -20.14 12.76
C GLY A 228 20.06 -20.69 14.13
N SER A 229 20.23 -22.00 14.19
CA SER A 229 20.73 -22.74 15.35
C SER A 229 22.00 -22.12 15.91
N ASN A 230 21.94 -21.65 17.16
CA ASN A 230 22.90 -21.91 18.24
C ASN A 230 22.54 -21.02 19.44
N SER A 231 21.50 -21.37 20.19
CA SER A 231 21.47 -21.04 21.60
C SER A 231 20.60 -22.04 22.35
N LEU A 232 21.31 -22.84 23.13
CA LEU A 232 20.88 -23.80 24.11
C LEU A 232 19.98 -23.11 25.15
N GLY A 233 18.85 -23.75 25.46
CA GLY A 233 18.03 -23.58 26.67
C GLY A 233 17.98 -22.23 27.37
N THR A 234 16.78 -21.62 27.43
CA THR A 234 16.17 -21.28 28.73
C THR A 234 14.69 -20.92 28.56
N THR A 235 13.92 -21.60 29.39
CA THR A 235 12.56 -21.37 29.86
C THR A 235 12.18 -19.91 30.07
N THR A 236 11.09 -19.47 29.44
CA THR A 236 10.00 -18.58 29.90
C THR A 236 9.52 -17.62 28.81
N GLY A 237 8.19 -17.55 28.65
CA GLY A 237 7.51 -16.97 27.50
C GLY A 237 7.75 -15.49 27.26
N THR A 238 8.20 -15.15 26.05
CA THR A 238 7.87 -13.88 25.39
C THR A 238 7.74 -14.17 23.90
N ARG A 239 6.50 -14.43 23.47
CA ARG A 239 6.15 -14.91 22.12
C ARG A 239 6.51 -13.87 21.05
N ASN A 240 6.92 -14.40 19.89
CA ASN A 240 7.30 -13.73 18.65
C ASN A 240 6.15 -12.94 18.02
N LYS A 241 5.93 -11.77 18.59
CA LYS A 241 4.95 -10.78 18.20
C LYS A 241 5.41 -10.05 16.93
N ILE A 242 4.82 -10.33 15.76
CA ILE A 242 5.06 -9.52 14.55
C ILE A 242 4.72 -8.07 14.86
N GLY A 243 5.72 -7.21 14.88
CA GLY A 243 5.59 -5.82 15.35
C GLY A 243 4.53 -4.98 14.66
N ILE A 244 4.03 -5.44 13.51
CA ILE A 244 2.93 -4.83 12.74
C ILE A 244 1.58 -5.00 13.46
N PHE A 245 1.34 -6.12 14.15
CA PHE A 245 0.04 -6.44 14.77
C PHE A 245 0.05 -6.46 16.29
N SER A 246 1.23 -6.36 16.90
CA SER A 246 1.40 -6.65 18.31
C SER A 246 1.23 -5.44 19.23
N HIS A 247 -0.01 -5.01 19.41
CA HIS A 247 -0.47 -4.23 20.58
C HIS A 247 -1.99 -4.39 20.73
N GLU A 248 -2.52 -4.37 21.96
CA GLU A 248 -3.97 -4.33 22.23
C GLU A 248 -4.67 -3.09 21.64
N ASN A 249 -3.92 -2.16 21.02
CA ASN A 249 -4.40 -0.89 20.49
C ASN A 249 -3.69 -0.50 19.16
N VAL A 250 -3.38 -1.47 18.28
CA VAL A 250 -2.92 -1.14 16.91
C VAL A 250 -4.10 -0.53 16.14
N SER A 251 -3.86 0.62 15.51
CA SER A 251 -4.90 1.29 14.71
C SER A 251 -5.33 0.41 13.54
N LEU A 252 -6.62 0.48 13.18
CA LEU A 252 -7.16 -0.26 12.04
C LEU A 252 -6.42 0.10 10.73
N HIS A 253 -5.88 1.32 10.63
CA HIS A 253 -5.08 1.77 9.50
C HIS A 253 -3.75 1.02 9.40
N CYS A 254 -3.05 0.84 10.52
CA CYS A 254 -1.81 0.06 10.54
C CYS A 254 -2.07 -1.40 10.20
N LYS A 255 -3.17 -2.00 10.70
CA LYS A 255 -3.55 -3.37 10.33
C LYS A 255 -3.81 -3.51 8.84
N LEU A 256 -4.59 -2.60 8.25
CA LEU A 256 -4.85 -2.56 6.81
C LEU A 256 -3.54 -2.53 6.00
N GLN A 257 -2.60 -1.64 6.34
CA GLN A 257 -1.31 -1.58 5.63
C GLN A 257 -0.44 -2.80 5.91
N GLY A 258 -0.53 -3.39 7.10
CA GLY A 258 0.12 -4.66 7.45
C GLY A 258 -0.34 -5.82 6.59
N TYR A 259 -1.66 -5.99 6.40
CA TYR A 259 -2.20 -7.01 5.50
C TYR A 259 -1.75 -6.80 4.05
N ARG A 260 -1.73 -5.54 3.58
CA ARG A 260 -1.20 -5.19 2.25
C ARG A 260 0.29 -5.54 2.12
N LEU A 261 1.10 -5.19 3.12
CA LEU A 261 2.52 -5.51 3.13
C LEU A 261 2.77 -7.02 3.07
N ILE A 262 2.05 -7.80 3.89
CA ILE A 262 2.16 -9.26 3.86
C ILE A 262 1.79 -9.81 2.48
N SER A 263 0.68 -9.35 1.89
CA SER A 263 0.26 -9.75 0.53
C SER A 263 1.37 -9.46 -0.50
N GLY A 264 2.05 -8.32 -0.34
CA GLY A 264 3.21 -7.95 -1.14
C GLY A 264 4.42 -8.85 -0.94
N LEU A 265 4.71 -9.27 0.29
CA LEU A 265 5.91 -10.02 0.66
C LEU A 265 5.82 -11.52 0.41
N VAL A 266 4.63 -12.13 0.55
CA VAL A 266 4.45 -13.59 0.51
C VAL A 266 4.82 -14.23 -0.83
N VAL A 267 4.86 -13.46 -1.91
CA VAL A 267 5.36 -13.93 -3.22
C VAL A 267 6.84 -14.31 -3.19
N ARG A 268 7.57 -13.93 -2.13
CA ARG A 268 8.99 -14.22 -1.93
C ARG A 268 9.14 -15.48 -1.07
N PRO A 269 9.84 -16.52 -1.54
CA PRO A 269 9.94 -17.79 -0.82
C PRO A 269 10.46 -17.68 0.61
N TRP A 270 11.43 -16.78 0.86
CA TRP A 270 11.97 -16.54 2.19
C TRP A 270 10.90 -16.04 3.17
N CYS A 271 10.06 -15.09 2.73
CA CYS A 271 9.00 -14.53 3.58
C CYS A 271 7.81 -15.49 3.74
N LEU A 272 7.46 -16.22 2.67
CA LEU A 272 6.38 -17.21 2.70
C LEU A 272 6.61 -18.25 3.80
N MET A 273 7.80 -18.84 3.82
CA MET A 273 8.17 -19.85 4.81
C MET A 273 7.99 -19.32 6.24
N GLU A 274 8.54 -18.15 6.49
CA GLU A 274 8.49 -17.48 7.78
C GLU A 274 7.05 -17.20 8.25
N ILE A 275 6.18 -16.73 7.35
CA ILE A 275 4.77 -16.51 7.66
C ILE A 275 4.05 -17.84 7.96
N CYS A 276 4.32 -18.88 7.17
CA CYS A 276 3.69 -20.19 7.36
C CYS A 276 4.06 -20.86 8.69
N LEU A 277 5.27 -20.59 9.20
CA LEU A 277 5.76 -21.06 10.49
C LEU A 277 5.28 -20.18 11.66
N ASN A 278 4.85 -18.95 11.41
CA ASN A 278 4.35 -18.04 12.44
C ASN A 278 2.84 -18.23 12.71
N GLN A 279 2.50 -19.05 13.72
CA GLN A 279 1.11 -19.33 14.08
C GLN A 279 0.32 -18.10 14.56
N GLU A 280 0.97 -17.04 15.06
CA GLU A 280 0.29 -15.79 15.46
C GLU A 280 -0.26 -15.08 14.22
N VAL A 281 0.57 -14.92 13.19
CA VAL A 281 0.15 -14.32 11.91
C VAL A 281 -0.94 -15.14 11.26
N VAL A 282 -0.76 -16.46 11.19
CA VAL A 282 -1.75 -17.38 10.61
C VAL A 282 -3.08 -17.23 11.33
N THR A 283 -3.08 -17.14 12.67
CA THR A 283 -4.31 -16.92 13.45
C THR A 283 -4.94 -15.57 13.13
N ILE A 284 -4.14 -14.49 13.09
CA ILE A 284 -4.62 -13.13 12.77
C ILE A 284 -5.28 -13.06 11.39
N VAL A 285 -4.65 -13.63 10.35
CA VAL A 285 -5.19 -13.53 8.98
C VAL A 285 -6.39 -14.46 8.75
N THR A 286 -6.50 -15.56 9.52
CA THR A 286 -7.61 -16.53 9.40
C THR A 286 -8.80 -16.25 10.32
N ASP A 287 -8.65 -15.40 11.35
CA ASP A 287 -9.73 -15.05 12.27
C ASP A 287 -10.61 -13.93 11.70
N ALA A 288 -11.85 -14.30 11.34
CA ALA A 288 -12.85 -13.37 10.82
C ALA A 288 -13.40 -12.39 11.87
N LYS A 289 -13.22 -12.66 13.17
CA LYS A 289 -13.76 -11.86 14.26
C LYS A 289 -12.80 -10.77 14.74
N ILE A 290 -11.53 -10.80 14.36
CA ILE A 290 -10.50 -9.93 14.93
C ILE A 290 -10.73 -8.43 14.67
N GLU A 291 -11.45 -8.07 13.59
CA GLU A 291 -11.80 -6.68 13.26
C GLU A 291 -13.24 -6.29 13.64
N THR A 292 -14.00 -7.21 14.26
CA THR A 292 -15.42 -6.99 14.61
C THR A 292 -15.63 -6.28 15.95
N ALA A 293 -14.57 -6.12 16.75
CA ALA A 293 -14.65 -5.47 18.06
C ALA A 293 -14.79 -3.94 17.90
N LYS A 294 -16.00 -3.45 18.21
CA LYS A 294 -16.29 -2.02 18.40
C LYS A 294 -15.50 -1.50 19.61
N ASN A 295 -14.24 -1.16 19.42
CA ASN A 295 -13.51 -0.41 20.43
C ASN A 295 -13.91 1.07 20.32
N GLY A 296 -15.02 1.43 20.97
CA GLY A 296 -15.29 2.73 21.59
C GLY A 296 -15.23 4.02 20.77
N LEU A 297 -15.07 3.99 19.44
CA LEU A 297 -14.88 5.21 18.66
C LEU A 297 -16.22 5.81 18.20
N PHE A 298 -16.59 6.93 18.79
CA PHE A 298 -17.72 7.79 18.41
C PHE A 298 -17.33 8.66 17.19
N LEU A 299 -17.12 8.04 16.02
CA LEU A 299 -17.11 8.74 14.73
C LEU A 299 -18.34 8.31 13.93
N SER A 300 -18.80 9.18 13.03
CA SER A 300 -19.96 8.95 12.14
C SER A 300 -19.99 7.50 11.66
N THR A 301 -21.05 6.78 12.04
CA THR A 301 -21.17 5.32 11.98
C THR A 301 -20.84 4.76 10.59
N LYS A 302 -21.10 5.55 9.52
CA LYS A 302 -20.86 5.19 8.13
C LYS A 302 -19.37 5.10 7.74
N THR A 303 -18.53 6.01 8.23
CA THR A 303 -17.08 6.02 7.91
C THR A 303 -16.35 4.88 8.61
N ILE A 304 -16.69 4.63 9.89
CA ILE A 304 -16.13 3.51 10.66
C ILE A 304 -16.49 2.18 10.00
N ILE A 305 -17.77 1.97 9.64
CA ILE A 305 -18.22 0.72 9.00
C ILE A 305 -17.45 0.47 7.70
N THR A 306 -17.28 1.51 6.88
CA THR A 306 -16.55 1.39 5.60
C THR A 306 -15.09 0.99 5.84
N PHE A 307 -14.44 1.54 6.87
CA PHE A 307 -13.04 1.26 7.14
C PHE A 307 -12.82 -0.14 7.75
N ILE A 308 -13.74 -0.60 8.61
CA ILE A 308 -13.77 -1.99 9.10
C ILE A 308 -13.93 -2.95 7.92
N GLN A 309 -14.84 -2.66 6.99
CA GLN A 309 -15.06 -3.47 5.79
C GLN A 309 -13.78 -3.59 4.96
N LEU A 310 -13.12 -2.46 4.66
CA LEU A 310 -11.85 -2.44 3.93
C LEU A 310 -10.76 -3.26 4.62
N CYS A 311 -10.71 -3.22 5.96
CA CYS A 311 -9.74 -4.00 6.71
C CYS A 311 -10.05 -5.51 6.66
N MET A 312 -11.33 -5.89 6.76
CA MET A 312 -11.76 -7.29 6.59
C MET A 312 -11.44 -7.81 5.19
N ASP A 313 -11.66 -6.99 4.16
CA ASP A 313 -11.34 -7.32 2.76
C ASP A 313 -9.84 -7.48 2.56
N ALA A 314 -9.03 -6.58 3.11
CA ALA A 314 -7.58 -6.66 3.03
C ALA A 314 -7.02 -7.87 3.79
N ARG A 315 -7.57 -8.21 4.96
CA ARG A 315 -7.20 -9.43 5.70
C ARG A 315 -7.51 -10.68 4.89
N HIS A 316 -8.71 -10.74 4.29
CA HIS A 316 -9.09 -11.86 3.44
C HIS A 316 -8.21 -11.95 2.18
N HIS A 317 -7.94 -10.83 1.52
CA HIS A 317 -7.01 -10.78 0.39
C HIS A 317 -5.61 -11.27 0.77
N CYS A 318 -5.10 -10.86 1.92
CA CYS A 318 -3.84 -11.35 2.48
C CYS A 318 -3.86 -12.86 2.71
N CYS A 319 -4.93 -13.39 3.32
CA CYS A 319 -5.12 -14.83 3.50
C CYS A 319 -5.12 -15.58 2.15
N THR A 320 -5.83 -15.05 1.15
CA THR A 320 -5.87 -15.60 -0.22
C THR A 320 -4.51 -15.57 -0.89
N ALA A 321 -3.75 -14.48 -0.76
CA ALA A 321 -2.40 -14.35 -1.31
C ALA A 321 -1.45 -15.39 -0.70
N ILE A 322 -1.47 -15.57 0.63
CA ILE A 322 -0.68 -16.61 1.31
C ILE A 322 -1.10 -18.00 0.81
N SER A 323 -2.40 -18.29 0.80
CA SER A 323 -2.92 -19.61 0.38
C SER A 323 -2.55 -19.94 -1.06
N THR A 324 -2.66 -18.97 -1.97
CA THR A 324 -2.37 -19.14 -3.41
C THR A 324 -0.88 -19.33 -3.66
N THR A 325 -0.04 -18.52 -3.00
CA THR A 325 1.42 -18.66 -3.13
C THR A 325 1.90 -19.96 -2.50
N LEU A 326 1.34 -20.36 -1.35
CA LEU A 326 1.67 -21.62 -0.71
C LEU A 326 1.29 -22.83 -1.57
N SER A 327 0.12 -22.79 -2.21
CA SER A 327 -0.36 -23.87 -3.09
C SER A 327 0.50 -24.03 -4.36
N SER A 328 1.14 -22.96 -4.82
CA SER A 328 2.07 -22.99 -5.95
C SER A 328 3.53 -23.28 -5.55
N SER A 329 3.80 -23.43 -4.25
CA SER A 329 5.14 -23.68 -3.71
C SER A 329 5.38 -25.17 -3.41
N ASN A 330 6.65 -25.56 -3.34
CA ASN A 330 7.05 -26.92 -2.92
C ASN A 330 7.02 -27.12 -1.38
N LEU A 331 6.55 -26.13 -0.60
CA LEU A 331 6.64 -26.13 0.86
C LEU A 331 5.64 -27.07 1.55
N LEU A 332 4.66 -27.61 0.81
CA LEU A 332 3.62 -28.50 1.35
C LEU A 332 4.14 -29.87 1.82
N GLN A 333 5.41 -30.19 1.56
CA GLN A 333 6.06 -31.40 2.05
C GLN A 333 6.29 -31.36 3.58
N ASP A 334 6.33 -30.17 4.18
CA ASP A 334 6.45 -30.00 5.63
C ASP A 334 5.07 -30.14 6.32
N ALA A 335 4.97 -31.02 7.31
CA ALA A 335 3.72 -31.32 8.01
C ALA A 335 3.16 -30.13 8.81
N ALA A 336 4.01 -29.23 9.33
CA ALA A 336 3.56 -28.01 10.01
C ALA A 336 2.99 -27.01 9.01
N VAL A 337 3.64 -26.87 7.85
CA VAL A 337 3.18 -26.01 6.75
C VAL A 337 1.87 -26.53 6.14
N ALA A 338 1.73 -27.84 5.95
CA ALA A 338 0.49 -28.46 5.45
C ALA A 338 -0.72 -28.18 6.36
N ARG A 339 -0.52 -28.21 7.69
CA ARG A 339 -1.56 -27.84 8.66
C ARG A 339 -1.94 -26.36 8.54
N THR A 340 -0.96 -25.48 8.35
CA THR A 340 -1.20 -24.06 8.07
C THR A 340 -1.97 -23.86 6.76
N ALA A 341 -1.63 -24.61 5.70
CA ALA A 341 -2.32 -24.55 4.42
C ALA A 341 -3.82 -24.87 4.54
N ALA A 342 -4.18 -25.93 5.26
CA ALA A 342 -5.58 -26.30 5.49
C ALA A 342 -6.37 -25.20 6.21
N LYS A 343 -5.77 -24.56 7.23
CA LYS A 343 -6.39 -23.43 7.95
C LYS A 343 -6.63 -22.23 7.04
N LEU A 344 -5.64 -21.90 6.20
CA LEU A 344 -5.73 -20.79 5.25
C LEU A 344 -6.81 -21.06 4.20
N GLN A 345 -6.84 -22.27 3.61
CA GLN A 345 -7.84 -22.65 2.63
C GLN A 345 -9.27 -22.58 3.19
N GLU A 346 -9.49 -23.04 4.43
CA GLU A 346 -10.79 -22.92 5.08
C GLU A 346 -11.17 -21.46 5.37
N ALA A 347 -10.21 -20.61 5.75
CA ALA A 347 -10.45 -19.18 5.91
C ALA A 347 -10.76 -18.47 4.59
N VAL A 348 -10.10 -18.85 3.50
CA VAL A 348 -10.40 -18.35 2.14
C VAL A 348 -11.82 -18.78 1.74
N ARG A 349 -12.19 -20.04 1.95
CA ARG A 349 -13.53 -20.57 1.63
C ARG A 349 -14.65 -19.86 2.42
N ARG A 350 -14.40 -19.52 3.69
CA ARG A 350 -15.35 -18.78 4.54
C ARG A 350 -15.58 -17.34 4.07
N GLY A 351 -14.64 -16.75 3.33
CA GLY A 351 -14.72 -15.37 2.88
C GLY A 351 -14.35 -14.33 3.95
N PRO A 352 -14.44 -13.02 3.61
CA PRO A 352 -14.02 -11.93 4.50
C PRO A 352 -14.92 -11.73 5.72
N TYR A 353 -16.20 -12.08 5.60
CA TYR A 353 -17.21 -11.85 6.63
C TYR A 353 -17.63 -13.15 7.30
N VAL A 354 -17.89 -13.09 8.60
CA VAL A 354 -18.55 -14.18 9.30
C VAL A 354 -19.94 -14.34 8.68
N THR A 355 -20.18 -15.44 7.96
CA THR A 355 -21.54 -15.87 7.66
C THR A 355 -22.23 -15.98 9.02
N LYS A 356 -23.20 -15.10 9.30
CA LYS A 356 -24.13 -15.36 10.38
C LYS A 356 -24.67 -16.75 10.08
N GLY A 357 -24.37 -17.74 10.92
CA GLY A 357 -25.11 -18.99 10.87
C GLY A 357 -26.58 -18.59 10.82
N HIS A 358 -27.33 -19.14 9.87
CA HIS A 358 -28.76 -18.91 9.79
C HIS A 358 -29.34 -19.05 11.20
N VAL A 359 -29.65 -17.91 11.84
CA VAL A 359 -30.63 -17.92 12.91
C VAL A 359 -31.92 -18.06 12.13
N GLU A 360 -32.27 -19.31 11.84
CA GLU A 360 -33.58 -19.68 11.37
C GLU A 360 -34.56 -19.00 12.32
N ALA A 361 -35.33 -18.05 11.79
CA ALA A 361 -36.31 -17.34 12.58
C ALA A 361 -37.34 -18.39 13.02
N GLN A 362 -37.18 -18.93 14.23
CA GLN A 362 -38.21 -19.76 14.82
C GLN A 362 -39.45 -18.86 14.99
N PRO A 363 -40.57 -19.16 14.33
CA PRO A 363 -41.79 -18.40 14.54
C PRO A 363 -42.23 -18.66 15.98
N VAL A 364 -42.12 -17.65 16.83
CA VAL A 364 -42.74 -17.67 18.15
C VAL A 364 -44.23 -17.55 17.94
N VAL A 365 -44.93 -18.68 17.99
CA VAL A 365 -46.40 -18.70 18.02
C VAL A 365 -46.83 -18.20 19.40
N MET A 366 -47.13 -16.91 19.51
CA MET A 366 -47.85 -16.38 20.67
C MET A 366 -49.32 -16.72 20.49
N THR A 367 -49.84 -17.64 21.30
CA THR A 367 -51.29 -17.80 21.45
C THR A 367 -51.84 -16.55 22.12
N ALA A 368 -52.76 -15.87 21.45
CA ALA A 368 -53.47 -14.73 22.01
C ALA A 368 -54.20 -15.16 23.30
N GLU A 369 -53.84 -14.55 24.43
CA GLU A 369 -54.65 -14.63 25.63
C GLU A 369 -56.00 -13.96 25.33
N ARG A 370 -57.07 -14.73 25.56
CA ARG A 370 -58.46 -14.30 25.37
C ARG A 370 -58.78 -13.21 26.39
N PHE A 371 -59.31 -12.09 25.92
CA PHE A 371 -60.01 -11.09 26.74
C PHE A 371 -61.32 -11.65 27.29
#